data_AF-A0A7S0ASM3-F1
#
_entry.id   AF-A0A7S0ASM3-F1
#
_cell.length_a   1.000
_cell.length_b   1.000
_cell.length_c   1.000
_cell.angle_alpha   90.00
_cell.angle_beta   90.00
_cell.angle_gamma   90.00
#
_symmetry.space_group_name_H-M   'P 1'
#
loop_
_entity.id
_entity.type
_entity.pdbx_description
1 polymer ?
#
loop_
_entity_poly.entity_id
_entity_poly.type
_entity_poly.pdbx_seq_one_letter_code
_entity_poly.pdbx_strand_id
1 'polypeptide(L)'
;LTQPKPKPKQTPNQSQRIFISIMGNHSTKTAITEDWVDVDIDDSASEYSYETEEEEDMECDEEMMRQILADAKRLRFMADAFLHPEKPVASTGCYCDGCYYDRPSAPPRLSREEADEQAQILADTYSLGRLAHAYAHPEEPVVTTDPAACARCYYDRSSAPDRLSVEETEEQAAIMTDLDVLRRAARDYLHPELPVVSSDPTACARNYFIRYSAPEQESLE
;
A
#
# COMPACT_ATOMS: atom_id res chain seq x y z
N LEU A 1 -58.61 -13.88 -10.11
CA LEU A 1 -58.37 -13.04 -8.93
C LEU A 1 -57.25 -13.67 -8.12
N THR A 2 -56.05 -13.11 -8.19
CA THR A 2 -54.88 -13.65 -7.47
C THR A 2 -54.31 -12.51 -6.65
N GLN A 3 -54.60 -12.50 -5.35
CA GLN A 3 -54.13 -11.48 -4.42
C GLN A 3 -52.61 -11.68 -4.15
N PRO A 4 -51.77 -10.64 -4.17
CA PRO A 4 -50.39 -10.76 -3.74
C PRO A 4 -50.29 -10.80 -2.21
N LYS A 5 -49.49 -11.74 -1.68
CA LYS A 5 -49.21 -11.93 -0.24
C LYS A 5 -48.50 -10.69 0.36
N PRO A 6 -48.82 -10.28 1.60
CA PRO A 6 -48.12 -9.17 2.25
C PRO A 6 -46.72 -9.57 2.74
N LYS A 7 -45.74 -8.67 2.53
CA LYS A 7 -44.35 -8.81 3.01
C LYS A 7 -44.28 -8.61 4.54
N PRO A 8 -43.36 -9.29 5.25
CA PRO A 8 -43.20 -9.12 6.70
C PRO A 8 -42.60 -7.74 7.04
N LYS A 9 -43.18 -7.11 8.07
CA LYS A 9 -42.78 -5.80 8.61
C LYS A 9 -41.45 -5.94 9.37
N GLN A 10 -40.42 -5.19 8.99
CA GLN A 10 -39.23 -4.97 9.83
C GLN A 10 -39.60 -4.07 11.01
N THR A 11 -39.33 -4.52 12.23
CA THR A 11 -39.40 -3.72 13.45
C THR A 11 -38.06 -2.99 13.68
N PRO A 12 -38.06 -1.75 14.21
CA PRO A 12 -36.83 -1.00 14.41
C PRO A 12 -36.15 -1.31 15.76
N ASN A 13 -34.82 -1.36 15.73
CA ASN A 13 -33.84 -1.08 16.78
C ASN A 13 -34.04 -1.72 18.17
N GLN A 14 -33.45 -2.91 18.34
CA GLN A 14 -33.07 -3.42 19.64
C GLN A 14 -31.80 -2.69 20.11
N SER A 15 -31.98 -1.62 20.88
CA SER A 15 -30.87 -0.89 21.53
C SER A 15 -30.23 -1.80 22.58
N GLN A 16 -29.05 -2.35 22.28
CA GLN A 16 -28.22 -3.04 23.26
C GLN A 16 -27.63 -2.00 24.22
N ARG A 17 -28.21 -1.88 25.41
CA ARG A 17 -27.62 -1.13 26.52
C ARG A 17 -26.41 -1.89 27.04
N ILE A 18 -25.21 -1.42 26.69
CA ILE A 18 -23.97 -1.85 27.32
C ILE A 18 -23.93 -1.22 28.71
N PHE A 19 -24.06 -2.05 29.75
CA PHE A 19 -23.81 -1.64 31.14
C PHE A 19 -22.30 -1.47 31.33
N ILE A 20 -21.84 -0.22 31.41
CA ILE A 20 -20.46 0.08 31.80
C ILE A 20 -20.43 0.15 33.33
N SER A 21 -19.89 -0.89 33.96
CA SER A 21 -19.66 -0.91 35.41
C SER A 21 -18.45 -0.04 35.73
N ILE A 22 -18.70 1.14 36.32
CA ILE A 22 -17.64 1.96 36.91
C ILE A 22 -17.42 1.44 38.33
N MET A 23 -16.48 0.49 38.49
CA MET A 23 -15.98 0.13 39.81
C MET A 23 -14.93 1.15 40.23
N GLY A 24 -15.23 1.86 41.32
CA GLY A 24 -14.32 2.79 41.98
C GLY A 24 -13.07 2.10 42.49
N ASN A 25 -11.93 2.73 42.23
CA ASN A 25 -10.64 2.31 42.77
C ASN A 25 -10.63 2.53 44.29
N HIS A 26 -10.65 1.42 45.01
CA HIS A 26 -10.47 1.31 46.44
C HIS A 26 -8.97 1.39 46.72
N SER A 27 -8.58 2.43 47.46
CA SER A 27 -7.22 2.62 47.97
C SER A 27 -6.91 1.53 49.01
N THR A 28 -6.19 0.48 48.63
CA THR A 28 -5.69 -0.52 49.58
C THR A 28 -4.37 -0.05 50.19
N LYS A 29 -4.43 0.45 51.42
CA LYS A 29 -3.26 0.56 52.31
C LYS A 29 -2.87 -0.86 52.73
N THR A 30 -1.71 -1.34 52.29
CA THR A 30 -1.08 -2.53 52.89
C THR A 30 -0.31 -2.09 54.14
N ALA A 31 -0.85 -2.45 55.31
CA ALA A 31 -0.11 -2.43 56.56
C ALA A 31 0.77 -3.69 56.61
N ILE A 32 2.07 -3.51 56.79
CA ILE A 32 3.02 -4.59 57.06
C ILE A 32 3.14 -4.66 58.58
N THR A 33 2.69 -5.77 59.18
CA THR A 33 2.88 -6.10 60.59
C THR A 33 4.22 -6.81 60.73
N GLU A 34 5.14 -6.24 61.52
CA GLU A 34 6.42 -6.84 61.86
C GLU A 34 6.24 -7.79 63.07
N ASP A 35 6.21 -9.10 62.80
CA ASP A 35 6.37 -10.13 63.83
C ASP A 35 7.84 -10.60 63.79
N TRP A 36 8.61 -10.22 64.81
CA TRP A 36 9.95 -10.75 65.07
C TRP A 36 9.83 -11.90 66.08
N VAL A 37 10.39 -13.06 65.73
CA VAL A 37 10.48 -14.22 66.63
C VAL A 37 11.86 -14.21 67.28
N ASP A 38 11.91 -14.04 68.60
CA ASP A 38 13.14 -14.15 69.37
C ASP A 38 13.55 -15.62 69.50
N VAL A 39 14.73 -15.95 68.97
CA VAL A 39 15.38 -17.26 69.13
C VAL A 39 16.49 -17.09 70.14
N ASP A 40 16.29 -17.63 71.34
CA ASP A 40 17.32 -17.71 72.37
C ASP A 40 18.46 -18.62 71.90
N ILE A 41 19.62 -18.02 71.62
CA ILE A 41 20.87 -18.73 71.34
C ILE A 41 21.66 -18.77 72.65
N ASP A 42 21.76 -19.98 73.19
CA ASP A 42 22.47 -20.29 74.43
C ASP A 42 23.98 -20.08 74.25
N ASP A 43 24.57 -19.31 75.17
CA ASP A 43 25.95 -18.87 75.18
C ASP A 43 26.88 -20.02 75.64
N SER A 44 27.43 -20.76 74.67
CA SER A 44 28.49 -21.74 74.91
C SER A 44 29.61 -21.53 73.90
N ALA A 45 30.45 -20.53 74.19
CA ALA A 45 31.66 -20.24 73.45
C ALA A 45 32.70 -21.37 73.62
N SER A 46 32.82 -22.24 72.62
CA SER A 46 34.02 -23.07 72.42
C SER A 46 34.93 -22.41 71.38
N GLU A 47 36.14 -22.04 71.78
CA GLU A 47 37.20 -21.56 70.90
C GLU A 47 37.55 -22.62 69.85
N TYR A 48 37.36 -22.29 68.57
CA TYR A 48 37.96 -22.98 67.44
C TYR A 48 38.52 -21.93 66.48
N SER A 49 39.84 -21.96 66.29
CA SER A 49 40.58 -21.07 65.39
C SER A 49 40.28 -21.43 63.93
N TYR A 50 39.72 -20.48 63.19
CA TYR A 50 39.84 -20.44 61.74
C TYR A 50 41.01 -19.52 61.39
N GLU A 51 41.97 -20.02 60.64
CA GLU A 51 42.91 -19.19 59.89
C GLU A 51 42.10 -18.54 58.76
N THR A 52 41.74 -17.27 58.97
CA THR A 52 41.10 -16.44 57.94
C THR A 52 42.19 -16.09 56.93
N GLU A 53 42.09 -16.64 55.72
CA GLU A 53 42.70 -16.02 54.54
C GLU A 53 42.23 -14.57 54.55
N GLU A 54 43.16 -13.62 54.61
CA GLU A 54 42.87 -12.18 54.62
C GLU A 54 41.88 -11.89 53.49
N GLU A 55 40.61 -11.71 53.86
CA GLU A 55 39.58 -11.22 52.95
C GLU A 55 40.11 -9.88 52.43
N GLU A 56 40.35 -9.82 51.13
CA GLU A 56 40.61 -8.59 50.43
C GLU A 56 39.43 -7.66 50.72
N ASP A 57 39.61 -6.78 51.72
CA ASP A 57 38.77 -5.64 51.99
C ASP A 57 38.79 -4.77 50.71
N MET A 58 37.96 -5.13 49.73
CA MET A 58 37.54 -4.24 48.66
C MET A 58 36.75 -3.14 49.35
N GLU A 59 37.47 -2.11 49.79
CA GLU A 59 36.94 -0.82 50.18
C GLU A 59 36.07 -0.34 49.03
N CYS A 60 34.78 -0.68 49.10
CA CYS A 60 33.79 -0.27 48.13
C CYS A 60 33.59 1.21 48.40
N ASP A 61 34.42 2.03 47.75
CA ASP A 61 34.48 3.47 47.94
C ASP A 61 33.05 3.99 48.04
N GLU A 62 32.71 4.68 49.13
CA GLU A 62 31.36 5.23 49.34
C GLU A 62 30.90 6.07 48.14
N GLU A 63 31.85 6.65 47.41
CA GLU A 63 31.65 7.35 46.15
C GLU A 63 31.16 6.45 45.02
N MET A 64 31.73 5.25 44.85
CA MET A 64 31.27 4.27 43.87
C MET A 64 29.85 3.80 44.20
N MET A 65 29.55 3.54 45.48
CA MET A 65 28.19 3.17 45.89
C MET A 65 27.19 4.31 45.63
N ARG A 66 27.57 5.56 45.91
CA ARG A 66 26.74 6.74 45.59
C ARG A 66 26.50 6.86 44.08
N GLN A 67 27.51 6.61 43.26
CA GLN A 67 27.41 6.66 41.81
C GLN A 67 26.46 5.60 41.27
N ILE A 68 26.60 4.35 41.73
CA ILE A 68 25.72 3.24 41.34
C ILE A 68 24.25 3.54 41.71
N LEU A 69 24.02 4.07 42.91
CA LEU A 69 22.68 4.45 43.35
C LEU A 69 22.10 5.64 42.56
N ALA A 70 22.95 6.58 42.13
CA ALA A 70 22.54 7.68 41.27
C ALA A 70 22.14 7.18 39.86
N ASP A 71 22.93 6.29 39.29
CA ASP A 71 22.65 5.70 37.97
C ASP A 71 21.40 4.82 38.00
N ALA A 72 21.21 4.03 39.06
CA ALA A 72 20.00 3.23 39.25
C ALA A 72 18.73 4.10 39.31
N LYS A 73 18.79 5.25 39.99
CA LYS A 73 17.68 6.22 40.04
C LYS A 73 17.40 6.83 38.67
N ARG A 74 18.46 7.17 37.91
CA ARG A 74 18.33 7.71 36.55
C ARG A 74 17.70 6.69 35.59
N LEU A 75 18.14 5.43 35.64
CA LEU A 75 17.58 4.36 34.82
C LEU A 75 16.11 4.10 35.15
N ARG A 76 15.75 4.09 36.44
CA ARG A 76 14.35 3.97 36.87
C ARG A 76 13.48 5.11 36.33
N PHE A 77 13.97 6.35 36.37
CA PHE A 77 13.28 7.50 35.81
C PHE A 77 13.07 7.35 34.29
N MET A 78 14.11 6.93 33.55
CA MET A 78 14.00 6.68 32.12
C MET A 78 12.99 5.58 31.80
N ALA A 79 13.02 4.46 32.54
CA ALA A 79 12.07 3.37 32.36
C ALA A 79 10.62 3.83 32.58
N ASP A 80 10.35 4.61 33.62
CA ASP A 80 9.02 5.19 33.86
C ASP A 80 8.59 6.14 32.74
N ALA A 81 9.51 6.97 32.21
CA ALA A 81 9.22 7.86 31.09
C ALA A 81 8.92 7.09 29.79
N PHE A 82 9.58 5.95 29.57
CA PHE A 82 9.30 5.09 28.41
C PHE A 82 7.97 4.34 28.54
N LEU A 83 7.61 3.85 29.73
CA LEU A 83 6.33 3.17 29.95
C LEU A 83 5.13 4.11 29.90
N HIS A 84 5.35 5.40 30.18
CA HIS A 84 4.29 6.39 30.32
C HIS A 84 4.53 7.64 29.44
N PRO A 85 4.43 7.52 28.10
CA PRO A 85 4.62 8.64 27.19
C PRO A 85 3.59 9.77 27.39
N GLU A 86 2.48 9.50 28.07
CA GLU A 86 1.46 10.48 28.45
C GLU A 86 1.89 11.42 29.60
N LYS A 87 2.92 11.06 30.38
CA LYS A 87 3.40 11.88 31.50
C LYS A 87 4.40 12.94 31.00
N PRO A 88 4.24 14.22 31.38
CA PRO A 88 5.18 15.25 30.95
C PRO A 88 6.56 15.01 31.58
N VAL A 89 7.61 14.93 30.76
CA VAL A 89 8.99 14.79 31.22
C VAL A 89 9.43 16.11 31.84
N ALA A 90 9.62 16.13 33.16
CA ALA A 90 10.23 17.27 33.84
C ALA A 90 11.72 17.33 33.47
N SER A 91 12.07 18.11 32.45
CA SER A 91 13.47 18.36 32.11
C SER A 91 14.07 19.41 33.05
N THR A 92 15.05 18.99 33.86
CA THR A 92 15.93 19.92 34.58
C THR A 92 16.86 20.56 33.55
N GLY A 93 16.48 21.75 33.08
CA GLY A 93 17.38 22.75 32.49
C GLY A 93 18.30 22.31 31.35
N CYS A 94 18.03 22.82 30.15
CA CYS A 94 18.97 22.96 29.04
C CYS A 94 19.41 21.66 28.34
N TYR A 95 18.45 21.00 27.69
CA TYR A 95 18.68 20.33 26.40
C TYR A 95 17.49 20.63 25.47
N CYS A 96 17.28 21.91 25.18
CA CYS A 96 16.33 22.37 24.17
C CYS A 96 16.81 22.10 22.72
N ASP A 97 18.01 21.54 22.54
CA ASP A 97 18.57 21.24 21.20
C ASP A 97 18.20 19.83 20.70
N GLY A 98 17.41 19.07 21.46
CA GLY A 98 17.11 17.66 21.19
C GLY A 98 15.66 17.36 20.78
N CYS A 99 14.79 18.35 20.66
CA CYS A 99 13.43 18.12 20.18
C CYS A 99 13.49 17.62 18.73
N TYR A 100 12.93 16.43 18.47
CA TYR A 100 12.84 15.82 17.13
C TYR A 100 12.34 16.82 16.06
N TYR A 101 11.48 17.74 16.48
CA TYR A 101 10.85 18.76 15.66
C TYR A 101 11.65 20.06 15.47
N ASP A 102 12.75 20.25 16.20
CA ASP A 102 13.59 21.46 16.12
C ASP A 102 14.95 21.19 15.43
N ARG A 103 15.14 19.99 14.86
CA ARG A 103 16.32 19.64 14.07
C ARG A 103 16.32 20.40 12.74
N PRO A 104 17.48 20.84 12.19
CA PRO A 104 17.55 21.54 10.90
C PRO A 104 17.04 20.74 9.69
N SER A 105 16.88 19.42 9.84
CA SER A 105 16.30 18.53 8.83
C SER A 105 14.79 18.30 9.02
N ALA A 106 14.19 18.85 10.08
CA ALA A 106 12.77 18.67 10.34
C ALA A 106 11.95 19.40 9.26
N PRO A 107 10.85 18.79 8.77
CA PRO A 107 9.95 19.48 7.88
C PRO A 107 9.38 20.72 8.57
N PRO A 108 9.09 21.80 7.81
CA PRO A 108 8.51 23.00 8.37
C PRO A 108 7.22 22.65 9.12
N ARG A 109 7.07 23.20 10.33
CA ARG A 109 5.82 23.05 11.08
C ARG A 109 4.75 23.84 10.34
N LEU A 110 3.76 23.12 9.81
CA LEU A 110 2.56 23.74 9.27
C LEU A 110 1.65 24.10 10.43
N SER A 111 1.08 25.30 10.35
CA SER A 111 -0.10 25.62 11.11
C SER A 111 -1.23 24.66 10.74
N ARG A 112 -2.24 24.55 11.62
CA ARG A 112 -3.41 23.72 11.33
C ARG A 112 -4.10 24.13 10.02
N GLU A 113 -4.19 25.44 9.78
CA GLU A 113 -4.80 26.01 8.59
C GLU A 113 -4.02 25.62 7.32
N GLU A 114 -2.69 25.73 7.33
CA GLU A 114 -1.84 25.31 6.20
C GLU A 114 -1.89 23.80 5.96
N ALA A 115 -2.01 22.98 7.02
CA ALA A 115 -2.17 21.54 6.87
C ALA A 115 -3.52 21.17 6.22
N ASP A 116 -4.59 21.87 6.60
CA ASP A 116 -5.93 21.70 6.02
C ASP A 116 -5.94 22.14 4.54
N GLU A 117 -5.30 23.27 4.22
CA GLU A 117 -5.12 23.73 2.83
C GLU A 117 -4.30 22.75 1.99
N GLN A 118 -3.20 22.22 2.53
CA GLN A 118 -2.39 21.22 1.84
C GLN A 118 -3.20 19.95 1.57
N ALA A 119 -4.00 19.49 2.54
CA ALA A 119 -4.88 18.34 2.37
C ALA A 119 -5.91 18.59 1.26
N GLN A 120 -6.48 19.79 1.20
CA GLN A 120 -7.42 20.19 0.15
C GLN A 120 -6.75 20.21 -1.24
N ILE A 121 -5.56 20.79 -1.36
CA ILE A 121 -4.79 20.82 -2.61
C ILE A 121 -4.46 19.39 -3.06
N LEU A 122 -4.07 18.50 -2.15
CA LEU A 122 -3.79 17.11 -2.49
C LEU A 122 -5.04 16.36 -2.97
N ALA A 123 -6.20 16.63 -2.36
CA ALA A 123 -7.47 16.07 -2.83
C ALA A 123 -7.83 16.58 -4.25
N ASP A 124 -7.66 17.88 -4.48
CA ASP A 124 -7.95 18.51 -5.77
C ASP A 124 -7.01 18.00 -6.86
N THR A 125 -5.70 17.92 -6.60
CA THR A 125 -4.70 17.40 -7.54
C THR A 125 -4.96 15.94 -7.91
N TYR A 126 -5.35 15.10 -6.95
CA TYR A 126 -5.76 13.73 -7.23
C TYR A 126 -7.01 13.68 -8.12
N SER A 127 -8.00 14.52 -7.83
CA SER A 127 -9.24 14.58 -8.64
C SER A 127 -8.97 15.01 -10.09
N LEU A 128 -8.12 16.03 -10.28
CA LEU A 128 -7.73 16.55 -11.58
C LEU A 128 -6.86 15.56 -12.35
N GLY A 129 -5.91 14.90 -11.68
CA GLY A 129 -5.08 13.86 -12.28
C GLY A 129 -5.92 12.70 -12.82
N ARG A 130 -6.92 12.26 -12.06
CA ARG A 130 -7.87 11.22 -12.51
C ARG A 130 -8.67 11.66 -13.72
N LEU A 131 -9.14 12.92 -13.76
CA LEU A 131 -9.85 13.46 -14.92
C LEU A 131 -8.94 13.53 -16.15
N ALA A 132 -7.71 14.04 -15.99
CA ALA A 132 -6.74 14.11 -17.07
C ALA A 132 -6.44 12.73 -17.67
N HIS A 133 -6.29 11.70 -16.83
CA HIS A 133 -6.14 10.31 -17.26
C HIS A 133 -7.35 9.84 -18.07
N ALA A 134 -8.57 10.06 -17.58
CA ALA A 134 -9.79 9.66 -18.28
C ALA A 134 -9.95 10.36 -19.65
N TYR A 135 -9.45 11.59 -19.79
CA TYR A 135 -9.44 12.29 -21.09
C TYR A 135 -8.35 11.81 -22.03
N ALA A 136 -7.18 11.42 -21.50
CA ALA A 136 -6.08 10.89 -22.30
C ALA A 136 -6.38 9.49 -22.84
N HIS A 137 -7.18 8.72 -22.11
CA HIS A 137 -7.49 7.31 -22.38
C HIS A 137 -9.00 7.07 -22.57
N PRO A 138 -9.61 7.54 -23.68
CA PRO A 138 -11.04 7.33 -23.95
C PRO A 138 -11.43 5.85 -24.19
N GLU A 139 -10.45 4.97 -24.38
CA GLU A 139 -10.59 3.52 -24.47
C GLU A 139 -10.90 2.85 -23.12
N GLU A 140 -10.51 3.48 -22.00
CA GLU A 140 -10.74 2.95 -20.68
C GLU A 140 -12.14 3.30 -20.16
N PRO A 141 -12.87 2.34 -19.55
CA PRO A 141 -14.19 2.62 -19.01
C PRO A 141 -14.10 3.57 -17.82
N VAL A 142 -14.90 4.64 -17.86
CA VAL A 142 -15.02 5.59 -16.74
C VAL A 142 -15.74 4.92 -15.57
N VAL A 143 -14.99 4.53 -14.54
CA VAL A 143 -15.55 3.95 -13.31
C VAL A 143 -15.89 5.08 -12.33
N THR A 144 -17.14 5.55 -12.36
CA THR A 144 -17.68 6.53 -11.41
C THR A 144 -18.61 5.87 -10.40
N THR A 145 -18.47 6.20 -9.12
CA THR A 145 -19.40 5.78 -8.05
C THR A 145 -20.70 6.60 -8.03
N ASP A 146 -20.72 7.73 -8.72
CA ASP A 146 -21.91 8.60 -8.80
C ASP A 146 -22.91 8.03 -9.82
N PRO A 147 -24.11 7.60 -9.39
CA PRO A 147 -25.14 7.11 -10.30
C PRO A 147 -25.69 8.20 -11.23
N ALA A 148 -25.40 9.49 -11.00
CA ALA A 148 -25.77 10.58 -11.91
C ALA A 148 -24.74 10.82 -13.04
N ALA A 149 -23.52 10.28 -12.93
CA ALA A 149 -22.47 10.45 -13.93
C ALA A 149 -22.72 9.65 -15.24
N CYS A 150 -23.74 8.79 -15.28
CA CYS A 150 -24.13 7.99 -16.45
C CYS A 150 -24.91 8.77 -17.53
N ALA A 151 -25.27 10.04 -17.29
CA ALA A 151 -26.27 10.71 -18.11
C ALA A 151 -25.78 11.19 -19.50
N ARG A 152 -24.46 11.20 -19.78
CA ARG A 152 -23.89 11.74 -21.03
C ARG A 152 -22.67 10.96 -21.50
N CYS A 153 -22.82 9.67 -21.77
CA CYS A 153 -21.82 8.92 -22.52
C CYS A 153 -21.60 9.57 -23.90
N TYR A 154 -20.35 9.92 -24.22
CA TYR A 154 -19.96 10.47 -25.54
C TYR A 154 -20.49 9.63 -26.70
N TYR A 155 -20.58 8.31 -26.49
CA TYR A 155 -21.01 7.32 -27.47
C TYR A 155 -22.53 7.12 -27.58
N ASP A 156 -23.31 7.62 -26.61
CA ASP A 156 -24.78 7.46 -26.61
C ASP A 156 -25.50 8.74 -27.09
N ARG A 157 -24.75 9.75 -27.57
CA ARG A 157 -25.32 10.96 -28.16
C ARG A 157 -25.85 10.67 -29.57
N SER A 158 -26.88 11.38 -30.00
CA SER A 158 -27.46 11.25 -31.36
C SER A 158 -26.50 11.59 -32.51
N SER A 159 -25.38 12.26 -32.21
CA SER A 159 -24.31 12.58 -33.17
C SER A 159 -23.07 11.69 -33.01
N ALA A 160 -23.11 10.63 -32.21
CA ALA A 160 -22.04 9.65 -32.17
C ALA A 160 -22.08 8.83 -33.47
N PRO A 161 -20.92 8.40 -33.99
CA PRO A 161 -20.90 7.37 -35.02
C PRO A 161 -21.53 6.08 -34.45
N ASP A 162 -22.25 5.36 -35.31
CA ASP A 162 -22.84 4.08 -34.93
C ASP A 162 -21.75 3.13 -34.43
N ARG A 163 -22.03 2.46 -33.31
CA ARG A 163 -21.12 1.44 -32.77
C ARG A 163 -21.19 0.22 -33.66
N LEU A 164 -20.06 -0.15 -34.24
CA LEU A 164 -19.94 -1.43 -34.93
C LEU A 164 -20.17 -2.55 -33.92
N SER A 165 -21.06 -3.46 -34.26
CA SER A 165 -21.20 -4.75 -33.60
C SER A 165 -19.91 -5.57 -33.74
N VAL A 166 -19.75 -6.58 -32.89
CA VAL A 166 -18.59 -7.49 -32.97
C VAL A 166 -18.50 -8.14 -34.35
N GLU A 167 -19.65 -8.53 -34.92
CA GLU A 167 -19.74 -9.10 -36.27
C GLU A 167 -19.25 -8.12 -37.34
N GLU A 168 -19.68 -6.85 -37.31
CA GLU A 168 -19.21 -5.83 -38.25
C GLU A 168 -17.70 -5.54 -38.11
N THR A 169 -17.13 -5.64 -36.90
CA THR A 169 -15.67 -5.48 -36.73
C THR A 169 -14.88 -6.66 -37.32
N GLU A 170 -15.42 -7.87 -37.21
CA GLU A 170 -14.83 -9.07 -37.82
C GLU A 170 -14.92 -9.01 -39.35
N GLU A 171 -16.06 -8.60 -39.89
CA GLU A 171 -16.23 -8.35 -41.32
C GLU A 171 -15.28 -7.28 -41.83
N GLN A 172 -15.13 -6.16 -41.11
CA GLN A 172 -14.19 -5.11 -41.49
C GLN A 172 -12.75 -5.63 -41.52
N ALA A 173 -12.35 -6.44 -40.54
CA ALA A 173 -11.03 -7.06 -40.54
C ALA A 173 -10.84 -7.99 -41.75
N ALA A 174 -11.83 -8.82 -42.07
CA ALA A 174 -11.81 -9.69 -43.25
C ALA A 174 -11.68 -8.87 -44.55
N ILE A 175 -12.47 -7.80 -44.70
CA ILE A 175 -12.41 -6.91 -45.87
C ILE A 175 -11.02 -6.26 -45.99
N MET A 176 -10.42 -5.81 -44.88
CA MET A 176 -9.07 -5.23 -44.90
C MET A 176 -8.03 -6.27 -45.35
N THR A 177 -8.13 -7.52 -44.89
CA THR A 177 -7.23 -8.58 -45.34
C THR A 177 -7.39 -8.89 -46.83
N ASP A 178 -8.62 -8.93 -47.33
CA ASP A 178 -8.91 -9.16 -48.75
C ASP A 178 -8.41 -8.01 -49.63
N LEU A 179 -8.56 -6.76 -49.16
CA LEU A 179 -8.04 -5.59 -49.85
C LEU A 179 -6.53 -5.61 -49.98
N ASP A 180 -5.81 -6.05 -48.94
CA ASP A 180 -4.35 -6.19 -48.99
C ASP A 180 -3.91 -7.25 -49.99
N VAL A 181 -4.61 -8.39 -50.06
CA VAL A 181 -4.36 -9.44 -51.06
C VAL A 181 -4.62 -8.90 -52.47
N LEU A 182 -5.75 -8.23 -52.69
CA LEU A 182 -6.11 -7.66 -53.98
C LEU A 182 -5.12 -6.58 -54.42
N ARG A 183 -4.66 -5.74 -53.49
CA ARG A 183 -3.67 -4.69 -53.76
C ARG A 183 -2.32 -5.28 -54.15
N ARG A 184 -1.89 -6.37 -53.52
CA ARG A 184 -0.68 -7.09 -53.91
C ARG A 184 -0.81 -7.68 -55.31
N ALA A 185 -1.90 -8.40 -55.58
CA ALA A 185 -2.15 -8.95 -56.91
C ALA A 185 -2.18 -7.85 -57.99
N ALA A 186 -2.88 -6.74 -57.75
CA ALA A 186 -2.93 -5.62 -58.69
C ALA A 186 -1.54 -5.03 -58.96
N ARG A 187 -0.69 -4.91 -57.93
CA ARG A 187 0.71 -4.48 -58.09
C ARG A 187 1.51 -5.46 -58.93
N ASP A 188 1.37 -6.76 -58.67
CA ASP A 188 2.10 -7.81 -59.41
C ASP A 188 1.69 -7.84 -60.89
N TYR A 189 0.42 -7.58 -61.20
CA TYR A 189 -0.06 -7.46 -62.59
C TYR A 189 0.37 -6.17 -63.27
N LEU A 190 0.46 -5.06 -62.54
CA LEU A 190 0.88 -3.77 -63.10
C LEU A 190 2.40 -3.72 -63.34
N HIS A 191 3.17 -4.47 -62.55
CA HIS A 191 4.63 -4.46 -62.52
C HIS A 191 5.21 -5.87 -62.74
N PRO A 192 5.13 -6.44 -63.95
CA PRO A 192 5.67 -7.76 -64.24
C PRO A 192 7.21 -7.84 -64.12
N GLU A 193 7.90 -6.69 -64.06
CA GLU A 193 9.33 -6.58 -63.80
C GLU A 193 9.73 -6.90 -62.35
N LEU A 194 8.77 -6.84 -61.41
CA LEU A 194 9.04 -7.14 -60.02
C LEU A 194 9.00 -8.66 -59.77
N PRO A 195 9.96 -9.21 -59.01
CA PRO A 195 9.96 -10.63 -58.69
C PRO A 195 8.76 -10.97 -57.79
N VAL A 196 7.99 -12.00 -58.18
CA VAL A 196 6.88 -12.51 -57.39
C VAL A 196 7.44 -13.26 -56.18
N VAL A 197 7.32 -12.67 -54.99
CA VAL A 197 7.72 -13.30 -53.72
C VAL A 197 6.58 -14.17 -53.22
N SER A 198 6.57 -15.43 -53.63
CA SER A 198 5.66 -16.46 -53.12
C SER A 198 6.29 -17.22 -51.95
N SER A 199 5.55 -17.40 -50.85
CA SER A 199 5.92 -18.31 -49.75
C SER A 199 5.58 -19.77 -50.02
N ASP A 200 4.75 -20.05 -51.04
CA ASP A 200 4.37 -21.39 -51.43
C ASP A 200 5.46 -22.02 -52.32
N PRO A 201 6.16 -23.08 -51.86
CA PRO A 201 7.20 -23.74 -52.62
C PRO A 201 6.65 -24.46 -53.87
N THR A 202 5.33 -24.63 -53.99
CA THR A 202 4.69 -25.24 -55.17
C THR A 202 4.30 -24.21 -56.25
N ALA A 203 4.41 -22.91 -55.95
CA ALA A 203 4.13 -21.84 -56.92
C ALA A 203 5.12 -21.77 -58.10
N CYS A 204 6.22 -22.52 -58.04
CA CYS A 204 7.23 -22.61 -59.11
C CYS A 204 6.79 -23.46 -60.32
N ALA A 205 5.66 -24.20 -60.23
CA ALA A 205 5.32 -25.23 -61.22
C ALA A 205 4.61 -24.75 -62.49
N ARG A 206 4.23 -23.46 -62.60
CA ARG A 206 3.49 -22.93 -63.77
C ARG A 206 4.19 -21.73 -64.40
N ASN A 207 5.46 -21.91 -64.77
CA ASN A 207 6.14 -20.93 -65.59
C ASN A 207 5.62 -21.01 -67.04
N TYR A 208 4.99 -19.92 -67.51
CA TYR A 208 4.36 -19.83 -68.84
C TYR A 208 5.34 -20.15 -69.98
N PHE A 209 6.63 -19.93 -69.74
CA PHE A 209 7.71 -20.13 -70.69
C PHE A 209 8.27 -21.56 -70.75
N ILE A 210 7.92 -22.43 -69.78
CA ILE A 210 8.47 -23.79 -69.67
C ILE A 210 7.37 -24.86 -69.87
N ARG A 211 6.14 -24.46 -70.19
CA ARG A 211 5.05 -25.41 -70.49
C ARG A 211 5.27 -26.10 -71.83
N TYR A 212 4.83 -27.35 -71.96
CA TYR A 212 4.93 -28.14 -73.20
C TYR A 212 4.28 -27.46 -74.44
N SER A 213 3.30 -26.58 -74.21
CA SER A 213 2.61 -25.82 -75.26
C SER A 213 3.17 -24.39 -75.48
N ALA A 214 4.32 -24.05 -74.89
CA ALA A 214 4.97 -22.77 -75.16
C ALA A 214 5.57 -22.75 -76.56
N PRO A 215 5.51 -21.60 -77.28
CA PRO A 215 6.25 -21.46 -78.53
C PRO A 215 7.76 -21.59 -78.28
N GLU A 216 8.48 -22.18 -79.23
CA GLU A 216 9.94 -22.27 -79.19
C GLU A 216 10.55 -20.88 -79.04
N GLN A 217 11.39 -20.67 -78.03
CA GLN A 217 12.10 -19.42 -77.87
C GLN A 217 13.29 -19.41 -78.84
N GLU A 218 13.32 -18.43 -79.75
CA GLU A 218 14.52 -18.16 -80.53
C GLU A 218 15.64 -17.76 -79.57
N SER A 219 16.62 -18.65 -79.39
CA SER A 219 17.83 -18.31 -78.66
C SER A 219 18.60 -17.27 -79.46
N LEU A 220 18.80 -16.08 -78.88
CA LEU A 220 19.75 -15.12 -79.40
C LEU A 220 21.16 -15.69 -79.21
N GLU A 221 21.74 -16.22 -80.28
CA GLU A 221 23.18 -16.49 -80.43
C GLU A 221 23.97 -15.19 -80.60
#